data_AF-A0A6G3X698-F1
#
_entry.id   AF-A0A6G3X698-F1
#
_cell.length_a   1.000
_cell.length_b   1.000
_cell.length_c   1.000
_cell.angle_alpha   90.00
_cell.angle_beta   90.00
_cell.angle_gamma   90.00
#
_symmetry.space_group_name_H-M   'P 1'
#
loop_
_entity.id
_entity.type
_entity.pdbx_description
1 polymer ?
#
loop_
_entity_poly.entity_id
_entity_poly.type
_entity_poly.pdbx_seq_one_letter_code
_entity_poly.pdbx_strand_id
1 'polypeptide(L)' 'GQRGWVTDKVEAVDTSGLVEHALQQLYGEERGDAVPKEVLVPALPEDAEAVSQWLAERRGSQVSLRIPQRGDK' A
#
# COMPACT_ATOMS: atom_id res chain seq x y z
N GLY A 1 -1.81 25.59 -27.48
CA GLY A 1 -1.77 24.23 -28.04
C GLY A 1 -1.89 23.26 -26.90
N GLN A 2 -2.94 22.47 -26.93
CA GLN A 2 -3.32 21.44 -25.97
C GLN A 2 -2.15 20.49 -25.68
N ARG A 3 -1.94 20.14 -24.40
CA ARG A 3 -1.52 18.82 -23.88
C ARG A 3 -1.06 18.91 -22.43
N GLY A 4 -2.05 18.99 -21.55
CA GLY A 4 -1.85 18.68 -20.14
C GLY A 4 -1.87 17.16 -19.89
N TRP A 5 -1.17 16.79 -18.82
CA TRP A 5 -1.42 15.66 -17.93
C TRP A 5 -1.41 14.25 -18.56
N VAL A 6 -0.22 13.70 -18.79
CA VAL A 6 0.02 12.25 -18.91
C VAL A 6 1.31 11.91 -18.17
N THR A 7 1.30 11.97 -16.85
CA THR A 7 2.40 11.45 -16.01
C THR A 7 1.87 10.75 -14.77
N ASP A 8 0.72 11.22 -14.26
CA ASP A 8 0.08 10.69 -13.05
C ASP A 8 -0.21 9.17 -13.07
N LYS A 9 -0.64 8.62 -14.21
CA LYS A 9 -0.96 7.18 -14.32
C LYS A 9 0.26 6.26 -14.42
N VAL A 10 1.39 6.73 -14.94
CA VAL A 10 2.59 5.87 -15.10
C VAL A 10 3.27 5.75 -13.74
N GLU A 11 3.49 6.88 -13.06
CA GLU A 11 4.11 6.90 -11.74
C GLU A 11 3.33 6.08 -10.70
N ALA A 12 1.99 6.07 -10.77
CA ALA A 12 1.16 5.28 -9.88
C ALA A 12 1.36 3.76 -10.07
N VAL A 13 1.53 3.29 -11.31
CA VAL A 13 1.78 1.87 -11.64
C VAL A 13 3.18 1.45 -11.17
N ASP A 14 4.18 2.32 -11.31
CA ASP A 14 5.51 2.05 -10.76
C ASP A 14 5.49 2.02 -9.22
N THR A 15 4.69 2.88 -8.60
CA THR A 15 4.59 2.99 -7.14
C THR A 15 3.88 1.79 -6.52
N SER A 16 2.89 1.18 -7.18
CA SER A 16 2.16 0.03 -6.64
C SER A 16 3.07 -1.19 -6.40
N GLY A 17 3.95 -1.51 -7.35
CA GLY A 17 4.93 -2.59 -7.18
C GLY A 17 5.95 -2.29 -6.08
N LEU A 18 6.42 -1.04 -5.99
CA LEU A 18 7.30 -0.57 -4.92
C LEU A 18 6.67 -0.69 -3.53
N VAL A 19 5.38 -0.34 -3.40
CA VAL A 19 4.64 -0.45 -2.14
C VAL A 19 4.53 -1.91 -1.70
N GLU A 20 4.21 -2.83 -2.62
CA GLU A 20 4.13 -4.25 -2.31
C GLU A 20 5.45 -4.77 -1.71
N HIS A 21 6.57 -4.53 -2.40
CA HIS A 21 7.88 -4.94 -1.92
C HIS A 21 8.23 -4.30 -0.57
N ALA A 22 7.93 -3.01 -0.39
CA ALA A 22 8.17 -2.32 0.87
C ALA A 22 7.39 -2.94 2.04
N LEU A 23 6.11 -3.28 1.84
CA LEU A 23 5.29 -3.93 2.86
C LEU A 23 5.81 -5.33 3.21
N GLN A 24 6.22 -6.10 2.19
CA GLN A 24 6.81 -7.41 2.38
C GLN A 24 8.12 -7.36 3.17
N GLN A 25 8.95 -6.34 2.95
CA GLN A 25 10.20 -6.14 3.70
C GLN A 25 9.94 -5.68 5.14
N LEU A 26 9.05 -4.70 5.34
CA LEU A 26 8.76 -4.13 6.66
C LEU A 26 8.06 -5.13 7.59
N TYR A 27 7.10 -5.89 7.07
CA TYR A 27 6.30 -6.83 7.86
C TYR A 27 6.65 -8.30 7.59
N GLY A 28 7.72 -8.56 6.85
CA GLY A 28 8.12 -9.92 6.48
C GLY A 28 8.39 -10.80 7.71
N GLU A 29 9.03 -10.21 8.72
CA GLU A 29 9.43 -10.87 9.97
C GLU A 29 8.52 -10.51 11.16
N GLU A 30 7.73 -9.42 11.04
CA GLU A 30 6.86 -8.93 12.10
C GLU A 30 5.57 -9.77 12.24
N ARG A 31 5.10 -9.93 13.50
CA ARG A 31 3.88 -10.70 13.82
C ARG A 31 3.10 -10.10 14.99
N GLY A 32 1.82 -10.42 15.06
CA GLY A 32 0.94 -10.00 16.16
C GLY A 32 0.76 -8.48 16.18
N ASP A 33 0.89 -7.86 17.36
CA ASP A 33 0.68 -6.42 17.56
C ASP A 33 1.70 -5.52 16.82
N ALA A 34 2.81 -6.08 16.34
CA ALA A 34 3.75 -5.35 15.48
C ALA A 34 3.16 -5.02 14.10
N VAL A 35 2.19 -5.80 13.62
CA VAL A 35 1.47 -5.53 12.38
C VAL A 35 0.25 -4.66 12.68
N PRO A 36 0.16 -3.43 12.15
CA PRO A 36 -0.97 -2.56 12.38
C PRO A 36 -2.22 -3.05 11.64
N LYS A 37 -3.39 -2.76 12.21
CA LYS A 37 -4.71 -3.09 11.61
C LYS A 37 -5.06 -2.22 10.41
N GLU A 38 -4.42 -1.06 10.28
CA GLU A 38 -4.60 -0.15 9.16
C GLU A 38 -3.22 0.34 8.74
N VAL A 39 -2.90 0.15 7.46
CA VAL A 39 -1.62 0.54 6.86
C VAL A 39 -1.89 1.61 5.83
N LEU A 40 -1.23 2.75 6.00
CA LEU A 40 -1.29 3.87 5.07
C LEU A 40 -0.18 3.72 4.02
N VAL A 41 -0.57 3.70 2.76
CA VAL A 41 0.34 3.53 1.62
C VAL A 41 0.21 4.69 0.64
N PRO A 42 1.29 5.14 -0.01
CA PRO A 42 1.21 6.21 -1.00
C PRO A 42 0.41 5.83 -2.25
N ALA A 43 0.38 4.54 -2.60
CA ALA A 43 -0.45 3.94 -3.63
C ALA A 43 -0.87 2.53 -3.18
N LEU A 44 -2.02 2.04 -3.64
CA LEU A 44 -2.39 0.65 -3.40
C LEU A 44 -1.48 -0.26 -4.24
N PRO A 45 -0.98 -1.37 -3.68
CA PRO A 45 -0.26 -2.36 -4.49
C PRO A 45 -1.20 -3.01 -5.51
N GLU A 46 -0.63 -3.62 -6.56
CA GLU A 46 -1.42 -4.23 -7.65
C GLU A 46 -2.44 -5.24 -7.09
N ASP A 47 -1.98 -6.09 -6.16
CA ASP A 47 -2.83 -7.05 -5.43
C ASP A 47 -3.06 -6.62 -3.98
N ALA A 48 -3.74 -5.49 -3.78
CA ALA A 48 -4.10 -4.99 -2.44
C ALA A 48 -4.86 -6.03 -1.59
N GLU A 49 -5.70 -6.86 -2.19
CA GLU A 49 -6.39 -7.94 -1.47
C GLU A 49 -5.40 -8.97 -0.93
N ALA A 50 -4.50 -9.48 -1.78
CA ALA A 50 -3.50 -10.48 -1.39
C ALA A 50 -2.56 -9.94 -0.30
N VAL A 51 -2.09 -8.70 -0.44
CA VAL A 51 -1.25 -8.05 0.57
C VAL A 51 -2.01 -7.84 1.88
N SER A 52 -3.28 -7.45 1.84
CA SER A 52 -4.09 -7.28 3.05
C SER A 52 -4.31 -8.60 3.79
N GLN A 53 -4.52 -9.71 3.06
CA GLN A 53 -4.66 -11.05 3.63
C GLN A 53 -3.34 -11.51 4.25
N TRP A 54 -2.23 -11.33 3.55
CA TRP A 54 -0.89 -11.66 4.02
C TRP A 54 -0.51 -10.93 5.33
N LEU A 55 -0.91 -9.65 5.45
CA LEU A 55 -0.79 -8.87 6.68
C LEU A 55 -1.76 -9.37 7.77
N ALA A 56 -2.99 -9.70 7.40
CA ALA A 56 -4.00 -10.21 8.32
C ALA A 56 -3.61 -11.55 8.96
N GLU A 57 -3.00 -12.45 8.18
CA GLU A 57 -2.46 -13.73 8.68
C GLU A 57 -1.35 -13.51 9.72
N ARG A 58 -0.45 -12.55 9.48
CA ARG A 58 0.61 -12.20 10.45
C ARG A 58 0.09 -11.56 11.71
N ARG A 59 -0.94 -10.71 11.57
CA ARG A 59 -1.59 -10.03 12.69
C ARG A 59 -2.53 -10.95 13.48
N GLY A 60 -3.12 -11.95 12.82
CA GLY A 60 -4.23 -12.74 13.35
C GLY A 60 -5.60 -12.02 13.31
N SER A 61 -5.71 -10.94 12.53
CA SER A 61 -6.96 -10.16 12.37
C SER A 61 -6.90 -9.31 11.11
N GLN A 62 -8.06 -8.90 10.59
CA GLN A 62 -8.15 -8.17 9.33
C GLN A 62 -7.32 -6.87 9.33
N VAL A 63 -6.53 -6.69 8.26
CA VAL A 63 -5.73 -5.49 8.01
C VAL A 63 -6.30 -4.74 6.81
N SER A 64 -6.41 -3.42 6.91
CA SER A 64 -6.89 -2.55 5.83
C SER A 64 -5.75 -1.73 5.25
N LEU A 65 -5.63 -1.71 3.92
CA LEU A 65 -4.70 -0.83 3.18
C LEU A 65 -5.45 0.39 2.69
N ARG A 66 -4.94 1.59 2.97
CA ARG A 66 -5.57 2.84 2.54
C ARG A 66 -4.53 3.83 2.06
N ILE A 67 -4.91 4.61 1.05
CA ILE A 67 -4.11 5.77 0.65
C ILE A 67 -4.53 6.94 1.53
N PRO A 68 -3.61 7.58 2.28
CA PRO A 68 -3.96 8.78 3.01
C PRO A 68 -4.33 9.85 1.99
N GLN A 69 -5.57 10.34 2.04
CA GLN A 69 -5.93 11.54 1.31
C GLN A 69 -5.21 12.70 1.99
N ARG A 70 -4.07 13.10 1.40
CA ARG A 70 -3.36 14.28 1.85
C ARG A 70 -4.34 15.45 1.78
N GLY A 71 -4.66 16.02 2.94
CA GLY A 71 -5.22 17.36 2.99
C GLY A 71 -4.24 18.28 2.27
N ASP A 72 -4.69 18.80 1.15
CA ASP A 72 -4.11 19.95 0.48
C ASP A 72 -3.87 21.04 1.54
N LYS A 73 -2.61 21.27 1.90
CA LYS A 73 -2.14 22.49 2.53
C LYS A 73 -0.69 22.75 2.15
#